data_AF-A0A3A5JB20-F1
#
_entry.id   AF-A0A3A5JB20-F1
#
_cell.length_a   1.000
_cell.length_b   1.000
_cell.length_c   1.000
_cell.angle_alpha   90.00
_cell.angle_beta   90.00
_cell.angle_gamma   90.00
#
_symmetry.space_group_name_H-M   'P 1'
#
loop_
_entity.id
_entity.type
_entity.pdbx_description
1 polymer ?
#
loop_
_entity_poly.entity_id
_entity_poly.type
_entity_poly.pdbx_seq_one_letter_code
_entity_poly.pdbx_strand_id
1 'polypeptide(L)'
;YEKHPQDPEDNPQTWEHHKQTVVENIYGVDIVEPAVEIAKLRLWLSIIAEVDAEEVEEYNEDELALPNVVFNVQHGNSLVGYTDLMETNEGGAQMRIDAWGPDTVRAKYEKVIAEIRQHKQASNTRVAREHLLEAERLRETYRGELNERVLEEFEDAGIDGITPERVREFEPFHWVLEFAEVYARGGFDVVVGNPPWDVLSASRDDFFSRYDEQFRTYRPGPKSLVQESILKSDRIASEWERYKENVEAQSEFFKDSTEYELQTPTINGTTATYKNELASLFFERVFKLANSNGYIAQVLPGAIFNGQSSKDLRMKLLEECRVEALVEFENKGIFHEIDSRYHFGVV
;
A
#
# COMPACT_ATOMS: atom_id res chain seq x y z
N TYR A 1 20.17 -24.31 26.99
CA TYR A 1 19.17 -23.76 27.91
C TYR A 1 18.24 -24.90 28.29
N GLU A 2 18.46 -25.47 29.48
CA GLU A 2 17.59 -26.50 30.05
C GLU A 2 16.23 -25.85 30.36
N LYS A 3 15.15 -26.43 29.84
CA LYS A 3 13.78 -26.02 30.15
C LYS A 3 13.51 -26.38 31.61
N HIS A 4 13.43 -25.37 32.48
CA HIS A 4 12.73 -25.53 33.75
C HIS A 4 11.25 -25.80 33.45
N PRO A 5 10.59 -26.76 34.13
CA PRO A 5 9.16 -26.94 34.00
C PRO A 5 8.48 -25.77 34.72
N GLN A 6 8.09 -24.75 33.95
CA GLN A 6 7.15 -23.72 34.40
C GLN A 6 5.74 -24.18 34.01
N ASP A 7 4.75 -23.74 34.79
CA ASP A 7 3.34 -24.10 34.65
C ASP A 7 2.87 -23.99 33.18
N PRO A 8 2.10 -24.96 32.65
CA PRO A 8 1.53 -24.87 31.30
C PRO A 8 0.65 -23.63 31.08
N GLU A 9 0.09 -23.07 32.15
CA GLU A 9 -0.73 -21.85 32.11
C GLU A 9 0.10 -20.55 31.93
N ASP A 10 1.42 -20.59 32.15
CA ASP A 10 2.27 -19.38 32.21
C ASP A 10 3.06 -19.13 30.91
N ASN A 11 2.91 -19.98 29.89
CA ASN A 11 3.58 -19.81 28.60
C ASN A 11 2.63 -20.22 27.45
N PRO A 12 1.95 -19.26 26.80
CA PRO A 12 1.04 -19.55 25.69
C PRO A 12 1.80 -20.32 24.60
N GLN A 13 1.09 -21.21 23.91
CA GLN A 13 1.75 -22.05 22.92
C GLN A 13 2.33 -21.19 21.78
N THR A 14 3.42 -21.64 21.15
CA THR A 14 4.14 -20.85 20.12
C THR A 14 3.21 -20.39 18.99
N TRP A 15 2.23 -21.22 18.61
CA TRP A 15 1.24 -20.89 17.59
C TRP A 15 0.28 -19.76 18.01
N GLU A 16 -0.08 -19.63 19.29
CA GLU A 16 -0.96 -18.56 19.80
C GLU A 16 -0.27 -17.21 19.68
N HIS A 17 1.01 -17.14 20.07
CA HIS A 17 1.83 -15.95 19.91
C HIS A 17 1.99 -15.57 18.44
N HIS A 18 2.20 -16.54 17.55
CA HIS A 18 2.31 -16.28 16.12
C HIS A 18 0.97 -15.83 15.53
N LYS A 19 -0.15 -16.47 15.89
CA LYS A 19 -1.51 -16.05 15.51
C LYS A 19 -1.77 -14.60 15.95
N GLN A 20 -1.48 -14.28 17.21
CA GLN A 20 -1.62 -12.91 17.72
C GLN A 20 -0.72 -11.93 16.96
N THR A 21 0.53 -12.31 16.69
CA THR A 21 1.47 -11.48 15.92
C THR A 21 0.89 -11.14 14.55
N VAL A 22 0.42 -12.14 13.79
CA VAL A 22 -0.14 -11.96 12.45
C VAL A 22 -1.44 -11.14 12.48
N VAL A 23 -2.35 -11.44 13.41
CA VAL A 23 -3.68 -10.80 13.46
C VAL A 23 -3.63 -9.38 14.00
N GLU A 24 -2.72 -9.07 14.93
CA GLU A 24 -2.69 -7.76 15.60
C GLU A 24 -1.59 -6.83 15.09
N ASN A 25 -0.56 -7.34 14.40
CA ASN A 25 0.64 -6.55 14.10
C ASN A 25 1.06 -6.57 12.61
N ILE A 26 0.64 -7.55 11.83
CA ILE A 26 1.00 -7.63 10.41
C ILE A 26 -0.10 -6.96 9.58
N TYR A 27 0.29 -5.96 8.79
CA TYR A 27 -0.58 -5.25 7.85
C TYR A 27 0.09 -5.19 6.48
N GLY A 28 -0.70 -5.16 5.41
CA GLY A 28 -0.17 -5.13 4.05
C GLY A 28 -1.15 -4.54 3.05
N VAL A 29 -0.63 -3.90 2.01
CA VAL A 29 -1.42 -3.37 0.90
C VAL A 29 -0.75 -3.74 -0.41
N ASP A 30 -1.55 -4.15 -1.40
CA ASP A 30 -1.10 -4.41 -2.76
C ASP A 30 -2.15 -3.92 -3.77
N ILE A 31 -1.70 -3.43 -4.92
CA ILE A 31 -2.56 -3.00 -6.03
C ILE A 31 -3.05 -4.18 -6.87
N VAL A 32 -2.49 -5.37 -6.68
CA VAL A 32 -2.89 -6.59 -7.38
C VAL A 32 -3.76 -7.43 -6.44
N GLU A 33 -5.09 -7.38 -6.63
CA GLU A 33 -6.06 -8.12 -5.82
C GLU A 33 -5.71 -9.62 -5.64
N PRO A 34 -5.32 -10.39 -6.67
CA PRO A 34 -4.88 -11.76 -6.48
C PRO A 34 -3.68 -11.93 -5.53
N ALA A 35 -2.75 -10.96 -5.49
CA ALA A 35 -1.60 -11.00 -4.58
C ALA A 35 -2.04 -10.81 -3.12
N VAL A 36 -3.03 -9.95 -2.88
CA VAL A 36 -3.66 -9.77 -1.55
C VAL A 36 -4.26 -11.07 -1.05
N GLU A 37 -5.03 -11.78 -1.89
CA GLU A 37 -5.66 -13.05 -1.50
C GLU A 37 -4.61 -14.15 -1.25
N ILE A 38 -3.56 -14.22 -2.05
CA ILE A 38 -2.43 -15.12 -1.81
C ILE A 38 -1.71 -14.78 -0.50
N ALA A 39 -1.51 -13.49 -0.19
CA ALA A 39 -0.88 -13.05 1.04
C ALA A 39 -1.72 -13.44 2.27
N LYS A 40 -3.04 -13.22 2.24
CA LYS A 40 -3.96 -13.67 3.29
C LYS A 40 -3.87 -15.18 3.51
N LEU A 41 -3.87 -15.97 2.43
CA LEU A 41 -3.73 -17.43 2.51
C LEU A 41 -2.38 -17.85 3.10
N ARG A 42 -1.28 -17.18 2.73
CA ARG A 42 0.07 -17.47 3.24
C ARG A 42 0.20 -17.16 4.73
N LEU A 43 -0.37 -16.04 5.19
CA LEU A 43 -0.43 -15.69 6.61
C LEU A 43 -1.23 -16.73 7.40
N TRP A 44 -2.32 -17.25 6.83
CA TRP A 44 -3.04 -18.35 7.46
C TRP A 44 -2.22 -19.63 7.54
N LEU A 45 -1.61 -20.05 6.42
CA LEU A 45 -0.77 -21.25 6.37
C LEU A 45 0.42 -21.16 7.34
N SER A 46 1.00 -19.97 7.52
CA SER A 46 2.11 -19.79 8.47
C SER A 46 1.67 -19.96 9.92
N ILE A 47 0.44 -19.60 10.27
CA ILE A 47 -0.12 -19.83 11.61
C ILE A 47 -0.41 -21.33 11.81
N ILE A 48 -1.11 -21.95 10.86
CA ILE A 48 -1.51 -23.37 10.98
C ILE A 48 -0.30 -24.31 10.98
N ALA A 49 0.77 -23.96 10.28
CA ALA A 49 2.00 -24.76 10.27
C ALA A 49 2.68 -24.89 11.64
N GLU A 50 2.34 -24.04 12.61
CA GLU A 50 2.87 -24.12 13.98
C GLU A 50 1.97 -24.86 14.97
N VAL A 51 0.75 -25.25 14.56
CA VAL A 51 -0.14 -26.03 15.40
C VAL A 51 0.42 -27.46 15.53
N ASP A 52 0.56 -27.94 16.76
CA ASP A 52 1.01 -29.31 17.01
C ASP A 52 -0.06 -30.30 16.55
N ALA A 53 0.31 -31.19 15.62
CA ALA A 53 -0.58 -32.21 15.06
C ALA A 53 -1.15 -33.16 16.12
N GLU A 54 -0.46 -33.34 17.25
CA GLU A 54 -0.92 -34.18 18.36
C GLU A 54 -1.97 -33.48 19.24
N GLU A 55 -2.05 -32.15 19.19
CA GLU A 55 -2.95 -31.32 20.01
C GLU A 55 -4.11 -30.72 19.19
N VAL A 56 -4.14 -30.92 17.86
CA VAL A 56 -5.22 -30.43 16.97
C VAL A 56 -6.61 -30.87 17.44
N GLU A 57 -6.73 -32.08 18.01
CA GLU A 57 -8.01 -32.60 18.51
C GLU A 57 -8.48 -31.93 19.81
N GLU A 58 -7.59 -31.19 20.50
CA GLU A 58 -7.91 -30.44 21.72
C GLU A 58 -8.51 -29.07 21.42
N TYR A 59 -8.22 -28.52 20.24
CA TYR A 59 -8.76 -27.24 19.78
C TYR A 59 -10.17 -27.40 19.20
N ASN A 60 -11.05 -26.45 19.52
CA ASN A 60 -12.36 -26.41 18.87
C ASN A 60 -12.27 -25.85 17.45
N GLU A 61 -13.29 -26.12 16.62
CA GLU A 61 -13.34 -25.65 15.22
C GLU A 61 -13.22 -24.12 15.10
N ASP A 62 -13.65 -23.36 16.12
CA ASP A 62 -13.59 -21.90 16.14
C ASP A 62 -12.17 -21.38 16.45
N GLU A 63 -11.37 -22.12 17.23
CA GLU A 63 -9.96 -21.79 17.54
C GLU A 63 -9.04 -22.03 16.34
N LEU A 64 -9.35 -23.07 15.56
CA LEU A 64 -8.70 -23.41 14.30
C LEU A 64 -9.28 -22.66 13.10
N ALA A 65 -10.38 -21.93 13.27
CA ALA A 65 -11.00 -21.15 12.21
C ALA A 65 -10.03 -20.10 11.65
N LEU A 66 -10.26 -19.75 10.38
CA LEU A 66 -9.43 -18.78 9.66
C LEU A 66 -9.27 -17.49 10.49
N PRO A 67 -8.03 -17.13 10.88
CA PRO A 67 -7.76 -15.90 11.60
C PRO A 67 -8.19 -14.74 10.71
N ASN A 68 -8.96 -13.80 11.27
CA ASN A 68 -9.46 -12.68 10.50
C ASN A 68 -8.34 -11.66 10.24
N VAL A 69 -7.60 -11.90 9.15
CA VAL A 69 -6.66 -10.97 8.53
C VAL A 69 -7.30 -10.14 7.42
N VAL A 70 -8.64 -10.21 7.26
CA VAL A 70 -9.38 -9.51 6.20
C VAL A 70 -9.19 -8.01 6.32
N PHE A 71 -9.03 -7.48 7.54
CA PHE A 71 -8.75 -6.06 7.79
C PHE A 71 -7.27 -5.70 7.72
N ASN A 72 -6.38 -6.69 7.80
CA ASN A 72 -4.94 -6.49 7.88
C ASN A 72 -4.28 -6.38 6.50
N VAL A 73 -4.73 -7.18 5.53
CA VAL A 73 -4.19 -7.18 4.17
C VAL A 73 -5.27 -6.67 3.21
N GLN A 74 -5.01 -5.53 2.57
CA GLN A 74 -5.98 -4.81 1.76
C GLN A 74 -5.53 -4.64 0.31
N HIS A 75 -6.53 -4.49 -0.55
CA HIS A 75 -6.34 -4.11 -1.95
C HIS A 75 -6.44 -2.60 -2.13
N GLY A 76 -5.53 -2.03 -2.90
CA GLY A 76 -5.59 -0.64 -3.36
C GLY A 76 -4.25 -0.04 -3.73
N ASN A 77 -4.31 1.13 -4.35
CA ASN A 77 -3.17 1.92 -4.73
C ASN A 77 -2.64 2.72 -3.53
N SER A 78 -1.59 2.19 -2.92
CA SER A 78 -0.93 2.77 -1.74
C SER A 78 -0.28 4.14 -1.95
N LEU A 79 -0.16 4.59 -3.21
CA LEU A 79 0.39 5.90 -3.58
C LEU A 79 -0.67 6.99 -3.74
N VAL A 80 -1.96 6.64 -3.81
CA VAL A 80 -3.07 7.58 -3.95
C VAL A 80 -3.99 7.43 -2.74
N GLY A 81 -4.29 8.52 -2.06
CA GLY A 81 -5.14 8.53 -0.85
C GLY A 81 -4.40 9.01 0.39
N TYR A 82 -5.17 9.22 1.45
CA TYR A 82 -4.71 9.95 2.62
C TYR A 82 -3.81 9.13 3.54
N THR A 83 -2.75 9.78 4.02
CA THR A 83 -1.85 9.27 5.09
C THR A 83 -1.98 10.02 6.41
N ASP A 84 -2.73 11.11 6.44
CA ASP A 84 -2.93 11.90 7.66
C ASP A 84 -4.40 12.33 7.79
N LEU A 85 -4.79 12.68 9.00
CA LEU A 85 -6.09 13.22 9.33
C LEU A 85 -6.22 14.63 8.73
N MET A 86 -6.79 14.74 7.54
CA MET A 86 -7.11 16.02 6.93
C MET A 86 -8.48 16.54 7.37
N GLU A 87 -8.52 17.76 7.89
CA GLU A 87 -9.75 18.57 7.94
C GLU A 87 -9.61 19.80 7.05
N THR A 88 -10.63 20.02 6.22
CA THR A 88 -10.81 21.22 5.40
C THR A 88 -11.54 22.27 6.22
N ASN A 89 -11.00 23.49 6.26
CA ASN A 89 -11.76 24.64 6.75
C ASN A 89 -12.74 25.14 5.68
N GLU A 90 -13.73 25.95 6.07
CA GLU A 90 -14.77 26.56 5.22
C GLU A 90 -14.24 27.40 4.01
N GLY A 91 -12.92 27.53 3.86
CA GLY A 91 -12.25 28.24 2.77
C GLY A 91 -11.45 27.36 1.79
N GLY A 92 -11.56 26.02 1.86
CA GLY A 92 -10.93 25.10 0.90
C GLY A 92 -9.42 24.89 1.08
N ALA A 93 -8.78 25.51 2.08
CA ALA A 93 -7.37 25.26 2.37
C ALA A 93 -7.22 24.01 3.28
N GLN A 94 -6.40 23.05 2.85
CA GLN A 94 -5.94 21.93 3.69
C GLN A 94 -5.07 22.49 4.83
N MET A 95 -5.51 22.32 6.09
CA MET A 95 -4.68 22.54 7.26
C MET A 95 -4.57 21.24 8.07
N ARG A 96 -3.34 20.87 8.45
CA ARG A 96 -3.10 19.90 9.53
C ARG A 96 -3.32 20.59 10.88
N ILE A 97 -4.54 20.66 11.41
CA ILE A 97 -4.77 21.13 12.80
C ILE A 97 -5.89 20.37 13.52
N ASP A 98 -5.54 19.81 14.68
CA ASP A 98 -6.30 19.45 15.89
C ASP A 98 -7.85 19.53 15.90
N ALA A 99 -8.46 18.49 15.32
CA ALA A 99 -9.55 17.63 15.82
C ALA A 99 -10.33 18.02 17.09
N TRP A 100 -11.44 18.77 17.00
CA TRP A 100 -12.55 18.68 17.97
C TRP A 100 -13.91 19.01 17.33
N GLY A 101 -14.52 18.01 16.69
CA GLY A 101 -15.88 18.07 16.13
C GLY A 101 -16.57 16.70 16.08
N PRO A 102 -17.92 16.65 16.11
CA PRO A 102 -18.69 15.40 16.14
C PRO A 102 -18.68 14.60 14.81
N ASP A 103 -18.30 15.23 13.68
CA ASP A 103 -18.18 14.61 12.35
C ASP A 103 -16.74 14.60 11.81
N THR A 104 -15.75 14.60 12.71
CA THR A 104 -14.34 14.54 12.33
C THR A 104 -13.99 13.21 11.64
N VAL A 105 -12.94 13.22 10.82
CA VAL A 105 -12.37 12.00 10.21
C VAL A 105 -12.01 10.96 11.29
N ARG A 106 -11.55 11.42 12.46
CA ARG A 106 -11.29 10.59 13.65
C ARG A 106 -12.54 9.88 14.16
N ALA A 107 -13.68 10.57 14.28
CA ALA A 107 -14.93 9.97 14.76
C ALA A 107 -15.44 8.86 13.82
N LYS A 108 -15.20 9.01 12.51
CA LYS A 108 -15.49 7.98 11.50
C LYS A 108 -14.64 6.72 11.73
N TYR A 109 -13.34 6.88 12.01
CA TYR A 109 -12.47 5.76 12.34
C TYR A 109 -12.85 5.07 13.63
N GLU A 110 -13.20 5.82 14.68
CA GLU A 110 -13.62 5.22 15.95
C GLU A 110 -14.83 4.30 15.77
N LYS A 111 -15.77 4.66 14.87
CA LYS A 111 -16.90 3.77 14.50
C LYS A 111 -16.42 2.50 13.80
N VAL A 112 -15.55 2.62 12.80
CA VAL A 112 -14.99 1.45 12.09
C VAL A 112 -14.20 0.54 13.05
N ILE A 113 -13.32 1.13 13.88
CA ILE A 113 -12.53 0.42 14.89
C ILE A 113 -13.44 -0.28 15.90
N ALA A 114 -14.53 0.37 16.34
CA ALA A 114 -15.48 -0.23 17.26
C ALA A 114 -16.10 -1.49 16.65
N GLU A 115 -16.57 -1.43 15.40
CA GLU A 115 -17.13 -2.60 14.71
C GLU A 115 -16.09 -3.71 14.50
N ILE A 116 -14.85 -3.37 14.12
CA ILE A 116 -13.76 -4.35 13.98
C ILE A 116 -13.46 -5.03 15.32
N ARG A 117 -13.42 -4.28 16.43
CA ARG A 117 -13.20 -4.84 17.77
C ARG A 117 -14.34 -5.73 18.22
N GLN A 118 -15.59 -5.30 18.01
CA GLN A 118 -16.76 -6.11 18.34
C GLN A 118 -16.79 -7.40 17.51
N HIS A 119 -16.41 -7.33 16.23
CA HIS A 119 -16.22 -8.51 15.40
C HIS A 119 -15.18 -9.46 16.01
N LYS A 120 -13.98 -8.96 16.36
CA LYS A 120 -12.89 -9.77 16.93
C LYS A 120 -13.25 -10.39 18.29
N GLN A 121 -14.10 -9.74 19.08
CA GLN A 121 -14.49 -10.18 20.43
C GLN A 121 -15.78 -11.04 20.44
N ALA A 122 -16.50 -11.12 19.33
CA ALA A 122 -17.78 -11.82 19.28
C ALA A 122 -17.59 -13.33 19.45
N SER A 123 -18.23 -13.91 20.47
CA SER A 123 -18.21 -15.34 20.76
C SER A 123 -19.16 -16.17 19.86
N ASN A 124 -19.88 -15.54 18.94
CA ASN A 124 -20.86 -16.18 18.06
C ASN A 124 -20.62 -15.72 16.62
N THR A 125 -20.47 -16.67 15.71
CA THR A 125 -20.25 -16.46 14.27
C THR A 125 -21.26 -15.48 13.65
N ARG A 126 -22.53 -15.52 14.05
CA ARG A 126 -23.56 -14.61 13.52
C ARG A 126 -23.29 -13.17 13.92
N VAL A 127 -23.02 -12.92 15.20
CA VAL A 127 -22.76 -11.58 15.73
C VAL A 127 -21.45 -11.04 15.16
N ALA A 128 -20.42 -11.90 15.07
CA ALA A 128 -19.17 -11.57 14.39
C ALA A 128 -19.46 -11.11 12.94
N ARG A 129 -20.25 -11.87 12.18
CA ARG A 129 -20.62 -11.52 10.80
C ARG A 129 -21.39 -10.20 10.70
N GLU A 130 -22.29 -9.91 11.63
CA GLU A 130 -23.04 -8.64 11.64
C GLU A 130 -22.10 -7.44 11.79
N HIS A 131 -21.15 -7.49 12.74
CA HIS A 131 -20.13 -6.45 12.92
C HIS A 131 -19.15 -6.34 11.74
N LEU A 132 -18.79 -7.46 11.11
CA LEU A 132 -17.96 -7.47 9.89
C LEU A 132 -18.64 -6.68 8.76
N LEU A 133 -19.91 -6.99 8.48
CA LEU A 133 -20.68 -6.33 7.42
C LEU A 133 -20.88 -4.84 7.71
N GLU A 134 -21.10 -4.47 8.97
CA GLU A 134 -21.22 -3.06 9.34
C GLU A 134 -19.90 -2.30 9.22
N ALA A 135 -18.78 -2.91 9.63
CA ALA A 135 -17.45 -2.33 9.43
C ALA A 135 -17.14 -2.10 7.94
N GLU A 136 -17.46 -3.06 7.08
CA GLU A 136 -17.32 -2.94 5.62
C GLU A 136 -18.22 -1.82 5.06
N ARG A 137 -19.47 -1.76 5.49
CA ARG A 137 -20.41 -0.71 5.07
C ARG A 137 -19.93 0.69 5.44
N LEU A 138 -19.45 0.86 6.67
CA LEU A 138 -18.89 2.13 7.14
C LEU A 138 -17.63 2.51 6.35
N ARG A 139 -16.71 1.56 6.15
CA ARG A 139 -15.50 1.78 5.34
C ARG A 139 -15.84 2.21 3.92
N GLU A 140 -16.78 1.54 3.25
CA GLU A 140 -17.15 1.90 1.88
C GLU A 140 -17.78 3.30 1.81
N THR A 141 -18.64 3.63 2.77
CA THR A 141 -19.23 4.97 2.86
C THR A 141 -18.16 6.04 3.00
N TYR A 142 -17.24 5.86 3.96
CA TYR A 142 -16.18 6.84 4.23
C TYR A 142 -15.12 6.90 3.14
N ARG A 143 -14.83 5.78 2.47
CA ARG A 143 -13.97 5.74 1.29
C ARG A 143 -14.56 6.59 0.16
N GLY A 144 -15.87 6.52 -0.07
CA GLY A 144 -16.56 7.36 -1.05
C GLY A 144 -16.33 8.85 -0.78
N GLU A 145 -16.54 9.29 0.46
CA GLU A 145 -16.33 10.68 0.87
C GLU A 145 -14.87 11.12 0.75
N LEU A 146 -13.90 10.25 1.07
CA LEU A 146 -12.48 10.56 0.91
C LEU A 146 -12.04 10.57 -0.57
N ASN A 147 -12.68 9.76 -1.42
CA ASN A 147 -12.44 9.79 -2.86
C ASN A 147 -12.92 11.11 -3.49
N GLU A 148 -13.99 11.72 -2.96
CA GLU A 148 -14.41 13.06 -3.39
C GLU A 148 -13.35 14.13 -3.06
N ARG A 149 -12.62 13.98 -1.95
CA ARG A 149 -11.51 14.90 -1.64
C ARG A 149 -10.27 14.64 -2.49
N VAL A 150 -9.97 13.38 -2.79
CA VAL A 150 -8.90 13.05 -3.75
C VAL A 150 -9.22 13.65 -5.12
N LEU A 151 -10.49 13.65 -5.54
CA LEU A 151 -10.91 14.33 -6.77
C LEU A 151 -10.51 15.81 -6.76
N GLU A 152 -10.77 16.53 -5.67
CA GLU A 152 -10.37 17.94 -5.51
C GLU A 152 -8.84 18.11 -5.68
N GLU A 153 -8.03 17.19 -5.16
CA GLU A 153 -6.56 17.25 -5.33
C GLU A 153 -6.10 17.01 -6.78
N PHE A 154 -6.78 16.14 -7.51
CA PHE A 154 -6.53 15.98 -8.95
C PHE A 154 -6.92 17.27 -9.71
N GLU A 155 -8.03 17.90 -9.34
CA GLU A 155 -8.45 19.18 -9.94
C GLU A 155 -7.45 20.31 -9.63
N ASP A 156 -6.99 20.41 -8.38
CA ASP A 156 -5.99 21.40 -7.93
C ASP A 156 -4.63 21.20 -8.60
N ALA A 157 -4.25 19.96 -8.89
CA ALA A 157 -3.06 19.63 -9.69
C ALA A 157 -3.23 19.94 -11.20
N GLY A 158 -4.40 20.46 -11.61
CA GLY A 158 -4.65 20.92 -12.99
C GLY A 158 -5.15 19.85 -13.94
N ILE A 159 -5.60 18.69 -13.44
CA ILE A 159 -6.13 17.60 -14.29
C ILE A 159 -7.57 17.91 -14.70
N ASP A 160 -7.74 18.45 -15.90
CA ASP A 160 -9.06 18.72 -16.47
C ASP A 160 -9.86 17.43 -16.75
N GLY A 161 -11.16 17.43 -16.42
CA GLY A 161 -12.09 16.36 -16.78
C GLY A 161 -11.91 15.05 -16.00
N ILE A 162 -11.22 15.10 -14.85
CA ILE A 162 -11.27 14.02 -13.85
C ILE A 162 -12.71 13.91 -13.30
N THR A 163 -13.19 12.69 -13.05
CA THR A 163 -14.53 12.44 -12.48
C THR A 163 -14.42 11.51 -11.28
N PRO A 164 -15.43 11.44 -10.39
CA PRO A 164 -15.45 10.49 -9.29
C PRO A 164 -15.24 9.03 -9.74
N GLU A 165 -15.80 8.65 -10.89
CA GLU A 165 -15.62 7.32 -11.49
C GLU A 165 -14.16 7.08 -11.86
N ARG A 166 -13.49 8.08 -12.43
CA ARG A 166 -12.08 7.99 -12.83
C ARG A 166 -11.15 7.95 -11.62
N VAL A 167 -11.46 8.68 -10.55
CA VAL A 167 -10.74 8.57 -9.27
C VAL A 167 -10.87 7.16 -8.68
N ARG A 168 -12.07 6.56 -8.72
CA ARG A 168 -12.27 5.18 -8.25
C ARG A 168 -11.42 4.15 -9.01
N GLU A 169 -11.13 4.39 -10.30
CA GLU A 169 -10.25 3.53 -11.10
C GLU A 169 -8.77 3.60 -10.72
N PHE A 170 -8.37 4.63 -9.99
CA PHE A 170 -7.04 4.68 -9.38
C PHE A 170 -6.94 3.87 -8.09
N GLU A 171 -8.06 3.31 -7.64
CA GLU A 171 -8.19 2.50 -6.43
C GLU A 171 -7.56 3.16 -5.19
N PRO A 172 -7.93 4.41 -4.84
CA PRO A 172 -7.29 5.12 -3.74
C PRO A 172 -7.29 4.30 -2.45
N PHE A 173 -6.12 4.22 -1.82
CA PHE A 173 -5.91 3.58 -0.54
C PHE A 173 -5.75 4.64 0.55
N HIS A 174 -6.84 4.91 1.27
CA HIS A 174 -6.84 5.85 2.39
C HIS A 174 -6.28 5.19 3.64
N TRP A 175 -4.95 5.15 3.78
CA TRP A 175 -4.24 4.51 4.88
C TRP A 175 -4.87 4.73 6.26
N VAL A 176 -5.27 5.97 6.53
CA VAL A 176 -5.91 6.40 7.77
C VAL A 176 -7.27 5.73 8.04
N LEU A 177 -8.01 5.36 6.98
CA LEU A 177 -9.27 4.60 7.06
C LEU A 177 -9.01 3.10 7.05
N GLU A 178 -8.16 2.63 6.15
CA GLU A 178 -7.93 1.21 5.89
C GLU A 178 -7.19 0.54 7.04
N PHE A 179 -6.26 1.25 7.67
CA PHE A 179 -5.52 0.83 8.85
C PHE A 179 -5.80 1.74 10.05
N ALA A 180 -7.09 2.04 10.27
CA ALA A 180 -7.55 2.92 11.34
C ALA A 180 -6.99 2.54 12.73
N GLU A 181 -6.88 1.25 13.06
CA GLU A 181 -6.31 0.80 14.35
C GLU A 181 -4.82 1.21 14.52
N VAL A 182 -4.05 1.24 13.43
CA VAL A 182 -2.64 1.65 13.42
C VAL A 182 -2.53 3.16 13.58
N TYR A 183 -3.31 3.92 12.81
CA TYR A 183 -3.30 5.38 12.87
C TYR A 183 -3.85 5.92 14.20
N ALA A 184 -4.79 5.21 14.83
CA ALA A 184 -5.22 5.52 16.20
C ALA A 184 -4.09 5.41 17.24
N ARG A 185 -3.01 4.67 16.93
CA ARG A 185 -1.80 4.52 17.77
C ARG A 185 -0.65 5.43 17.31
N GLY A 186 -0.84 6.26 16.30
CA GLY A 186 0.15 7.24 15.83
C GLY A 186 0.99 6.79 14.63
N GLY A 187 0.58 5.72 13.92
CA GLY A 187 1.27 5.20 12.74
C GLY A 187 2.02 3.90 13.02
N PHE A 188 2.73 3.39 12.01
CA PHE A 188 3.42 2.11 12.10
C PHE A 188 4.69 2.20 12.96
N ASP A 189 4.86 1.27 13.90
CA ASP A 189 6.12 1.09 14.63
C ASP A 189 7.23 0.54 13.73
N VAL A 190 6.86 -0.24 12.72
CA VAL A 190 7.79 -0.86 11.76
C VAL A 190 7.16 -0.86 10.37
N VAL A 191 7.88 -0.34 9.37
CA VAL A 191 7.49 -0.40 7.95
C VAL A 191 8.57 -1.14 7.16
N VAL A 192 8.28 -2.39 6.78
CA VAL A 192 9.14 -3.21 5.92
C VAL A 192 8.54 -3.25 4.52
N GLY A 193 9.34 -3.00 3.50
CA GLY A 193 8.82 -2.94 2.13
C GLY A 193 9.80 -3.32 1.05
N ASN A 194 9.23 -3.90 -0.01
CA ASN A 194 9.83 -4.01 -1.33
C ASN A 194 8.90 -3.25 -2.30
N PRO A 195 9.08 -1.93 -2.47
CA PRO A 195 8.16 -1.11 -3.23
C PRO A 195 8.17 -1.47 -4.72
N PRO A 196 7.20 -0.98 -5.51
CA PRO A 196 7.16 -1.18 -6.95
C PRO A 196 8.40 -0.59 -7.66
N TRP A 197 9.00 -1.35 -8.58
CA TRP A 197 10.25 -1.00 -9.25
C TRP A 197 10.06 -0.30 -10.61
N ASP A 198 8.81 -0.21 -11.06
CA ASP A 198 8.48 0.33 -12.37
C ASP A 198 8.50 1.86 -12.40
N VAL A 199 8.61 2.38 -13.61
CA VAL A 199 8.38 3.79 -13.91
C VAL A 199 6.95 3.92 -14.38
N LEU A 200 6.19 4.83 -13.76
CA LEU A 200 4.83 5.13 -14.19
C LEU A 200 4.83 5.52 -15.67
N SER A 201 4.22 4.67 -16.49
CA SER A 201 4.19 4.86 -17.93
C SER A 201 3.07 4.05 -18.57
N ALA A 202 2.55 4.53 -19.69
CA ALA A 202 1.54 3.82 -20.44
C ALA A 202 2.19 2.67 -21.23
N SER A 203 2.41 1.58 -20.52
CA SER A 203 3.08 0.40 -21.05
C SER A 203 2.15 -0.39 -21.97
N ARG A 204 2.58 -0.54 -23.22
CA ARG A 204 1.92 -1.42 -24.19
C ARG A 204 1.88 -2.86 -23.68
N ASP A 205 2.98 -3.28 -23.06
CA ASP A 205 3.14 -4.66 -22.59
C ASP A 205 2.19 -4.98 -21.44
N ASP A 206 1.90 -4.01 -20.58
CA ASP A 206 0.96 -4.20 -19.47
C ASP A 206 -0.49 -4.14 -19.96
N PHE A 207 -0.80 -3.20 -20.86
CA PHE A 207 -2.16 -3.06 -21.34
C PHE A 207 -2.58 -4.21 -22.26
N PHE A 208 -1.78 -4.53 -23.28
CA PHE A 208 -2.18 -5.46 -24.34
C PHE A 208 -2.04 -6.93 -23.95
N SER A 209 -1.25 -7.27 -22.92
CA SER A 209 -1.15 -8.65 -22.41
C SER A 209 -2.49 -9.25 -21.94
N ARG A 210 -3.47 -8.41 -21.64
CA ARG A 210 -4.85 -8.82 -21.27
C ARG A 210 -5.67 -9.34 -22.45
N TYR A 211 -5.31 -8.96 -23.68
CA TYR A 211 -5.98 -9.40 -24.89
C TYR A 211 -5.14 -10.41 -25.69
N ASP A 212 -3.84 -10.47 -25.41
CA ASP A 212 -2.90 -11.43 -25.98
C ASP A 212 -1.79 -11.76 -24.96
N GLU A 213 -1.86 -12.94 -24.36
CA GLU A 213 -0.89 -13.39 -23.34
C GLU A 213 0.57 -13.40 -23.86
N GLN A 214 0.76 -13.57 -25.18
CA GLN A 214 2.08 -13.58 -25.81
C GLN A 214 2.60 -12.18 -26.13
N PHE A 215 1.81 -11.13 -25.91
CA PHE A 215 2.12 -9.77 -26.37
C PHE A 215 3.54 -9.34 -25.98
N ARG A 216 3.90 -9.53 -24.70
CA ARG A 216 5.24 -9.23 -24.15
C ARG A 216 6.39 -9.84 -24.94
N THR A 217 6.20 -11.05 -25.47
CA THR A 217 7.24 -11.84 -26.16
C THR A 217 7.51 -11.40 -27.59
N TYR A 218 6.60 -10.63 -28.20
CA TYR A 218 6.78 -10.21 -29.59
C TYR A 218 7.94 -9.22 -29.75
N ARG A 219 8.65 -9.35 -30.88
CA ARG A 219 9.63 -8.34 -31.32
C ARG A 219 8.90 -7.04 -31.74
N PRO A 220 9.59 -5.88 -31.77
CA PRO A 220 8.94 -4.58 -32.00
C PRO A 220 8.04 -4.48 -33.25
N GLY A 221 8.46 -5.05 -34.39
CA GLY A 221 7.66 -5.03 -35.63
C GLY A 221 6.35 -5.82 -35.49
N PRO A 222 6.40 -7.15 -35.23
CA PRO A 222 5.21 -7.95 -34.95
C PRO A 222 4.34 -7.38 -33.82
N LYS A 223 4.94 -6.85 -32.74
CA LYS A 223 4.23 -6.25 -31.61
C LYS A 223 3.34 -5.07 -32.06
N SER A 224 3.82 -4.23 -32.96
CA SER A 224 3.01 -3.13 -33.54
C SER A 224 1.86 -3.64 -34.41
N LEU A 225 2.07 -4.68 -35.22
CA LEU A 225 1.00 -5.27 -36.03
C LEU A 225 -0.11 -5.91 -35.17
N VAL A 226 0.29 -6.63 -34.11
CA VAL A 226 -0.65 -7.24 -33.16
C VAL A 226 -1.44 -6.14 -32.44
N GLN A 227 -0.76 -5.10 -31.95
CA GLN A 227 -1.43 -3.95 -31.36
C GLN A 227 -2.43 -3.31 -32.32
N GLU A 228 -2.03 -3.00 -33.56
CA GLU A 228 -2.93 -2.43 -34.56
C GLU A 228 -4.14 -3.33 -34.81
N SER A 229 -3.95 -4.66 -34.81
CA SER A 229 -5.03 -5.62 -34.95
C SER A 229 -5.99 -5.62 -33.75
N ILE A 230 -5.46 -5.56 -32.53
CA ILE A 230 -6.26 -5.49 -31.29
C ILE A 230 -7.07 -4.17 -31.25
N LEU A 231 -6.42 -3.06 -31.63
CA LEU A 231 -7.02 -1.72 -31.64
C LEU A 231 -8.07 -1.50 -32.73
N LYS A 232 -8.33 -2.49 -33.61
CA LYS A 232 -9.50 -2.44 -34.52
C LYS A 232 -10.83 -2.54 -33.77
N SER A 233 -10.82 -3.01 -32.52
CA SER A 233 -11.98 -2.93 -31.66
C SER A 233 -12.09 -1.52 -31.06
N ASP A 234 -13.12 -0.76 -31.44
CA ASP A 234 -13.36 0.59 -30.91
C ASP A 234 -13.41 0.61 -29.37
N ARG A 235 -13.95 -0.45 -28.77
CA ARG A 235 -13.96 -0.64 -27.32
C ARG A 235 -12.55 -0.68 -26.75
N ILE A 236 -11.68 -1.54 -27.30
CA ILE A 236 -10.30 -1.70 -26.80
C ILE A 236 -9.47 -0.44 -27.10
N ALA A 237 -9.69 0.20 -28.24
CA ALA A 237 -9.07 1.48 -28.55
C ALA A 237 -9.43 2.57 -27.52
N SER A 238 -10.70 2.67 -27.16
CA SER A 238 -11.14 3.62 -26.12
C SER A 238 -10.56 3.27 -24.75
N GLU A 239 -10.48 1.98 -24.40
CA GLU A 239 -9.83 1.51 -23.16
C GLU A 239 -8.33 1.87 -23.13
N TRP A 240 -7.64 1.79 -24.27
CA TRP A 240 -6.23 2.15 -24.37
C TRP A 240 -5.99 3.65 -24.21
N GLU A 241 -6.80 4.48 -24.87
CA GLU A 241 -6.72 5.93 -24.70
C GLU A 241 -6.98 6.32 -23.24
N ARG A 242 -8.03 5.76 -22.63
CA ARG A 242 -8.33 5.99 -21.23
C ARG A 242 -7.22 5.54 -20.29
N TYR A 243 -6.55 4.42 -20.58
CA TYR A 243 -5.39 3.97 -19.80
C TYR A 243 -4.22 4.96 -19.89
N LYS A 244 -3.94 5.51 -21.08
CA LYS A 244 -2.90 6.54 -21.24
C LYS A 244 -3.25 7.81 -20.46
N GLU A 245 -4.48 8.30 -20.59
CA GLU A 245 -4.97 9.47 -19.88
C GLU A 245 -4.90 9.25 -18.35
N ASN A 246 -5.23 8.06 -17.87
CA ASN A 246 -5.13 7.70 -16.45
C ASN A 246 -3.69 7.73 -15.93
N VAL A 247 -2.73 7.25 -16.72
CA VAL A 247 -1.31 7.32 -16.39
C VAL A 247 -0.80 8.77 -16.37
N GLU A 248 -1.23 9.59 -17.33
CA GLU A 248 -0.88 11.01 -17.39
C GLU A 248 -1.42 11.77 -16.18
N ALA A 249 -2.70 11.59 -15.85
CA ALA A 249 -3.32 12.19 -14.67
C ALA A 249 -2.61 11.81 -13.37
N GLN A 250 -2.24 10.53 -13.19
CA GLN A 250 -1.46 10.12 -12.01
C GLN A 250 -0.06 10.74 -12.00
N SER A 251 0.59 10.84 -13.16
CA SER A 251 1.92 11.47 -13.28
C SER A 251 1.87 12.95 -12.89
N GLU A 252 0.83 13.68 -13.31
CA GLU A 252 0.60 15.08 -12.94
C GLU A 252 0.27 15.22 -11.46
N PHE A 253 -0.65 14.40 -10.95
CA PHE A 253 -0.96 14.34 -9.52
C PHE A 253 0.29 14.13 -8.65
N PHE A 254 1.16 13.17 -9.01
CA PHE A 254 2.40 12.91 -8.26
C PHE A 254 3.46 14.01 -8.38
N LYS A 255 3.30 14.97 -9.30
CA LYS A 255 4.22 16.11 -9.45
C LYS A 255 3.70 17.37 -8.80
N ASP A 256 2.42 17.63 -8.95
CA ASP A 256 1.81 18.94 -8.67
C ASP A 256 0.88 18.92 -7.46
N SER A 257 0.58 17.75 -6.89
CA SER A 257 -0.12 17.66 -5.59
C SER A 257 0.79 17.98 -4.41
N THR A 258 0.18 18.36 -3.29
CA THR A 258 0.83 18.53 -1.99
C THR A 258 1.24 17.21 -1.33
N GLU A 259 0.84 16.07 -1.91
CA GLU A 259 1.11 14.76 -1.34
C GLU A 259 2.56 14.30 -1.54
N TYR A 260 3.24 14.83 -2.56
CA TYR A 260 4.61 14.49 -2.93
C TYR A 260 5.43 15.75 -3.21
N GLU A 261 6.41 16.02 -2.35
CA GLU A 261 7.23 17.24 -2.37
C GLU A 261 8.69 16.95 -2.77
N LEU A 262 9.13 15.69 -2.70
CA LEU A 262 10.54 15.29 -2.86
C LEU A 262 10.87 14.71 -4.24
N GLN A 263 9.90 14.76 -5.17
CA GLN A 263 10.03 14.18 -6.51
C GLN A 263 10.67 15.11 -7.55
N THR A 264 10.80 16.40 -7.21
CA THR A 264 11.27 17.43 -8.16
C THR A 264 12.49 18.19 -7.59
N PRO A 265 13.66 17.55 -7.50
CA PRO A 265 14.78 18.11 -6.79
C PRO A 265 15.34 19.37 -7.46
N THR A 266 15.73 20.34 -6.63
CA THR A 266 16.45 21.53 -7.10
C THR A 266 17.96 21.29 -7.04
N ILE A 267 18.61 21.36 -8.20
CA ILE A 267 20.05 21.15 -8.39
C ILE A 267 20.65 22.42 -8.98
N ASN A 268 21.57 23.06 -8.26
CA ASN A 268 22.22 24.31 -8.67
C ASN A 268 21.23 25.43 -9.04
N GLY A 269 20.13 25.54 -8.31
CA GLY A 269 19.08 26.55 -8.54
C GLY A 269 18.18 26.27 -9.75
N THR A 270 18.30 25.09 -10.38
CA THR A 270 17.40 24.62 -11.43
C THR A 270 16.63 23.41 -10.94
N THR A 271 15.31 23.46 -11.05
CA THR A 271 14.42 22.33 -10.78
C THR A 271 14.49 21.35 -11.96
N ALA A 272 14.73 20.07 -11.68
CA ALA A 272 14.78 19.03 -12.70
C ALA A 272 13.58 18.09 -12.55
N THR A 273 12.78 17.96 -13.61
CA THR A 273 11.64 17.05 -13.65
C THR A 273 12.10 15.69 -14.17
N TYR A 274 11.85 14.64 -13.39
CA TYR A 274 12.12 13.26 -13.77
C TYR A 274 10.81 12.51 -14.03
N LYS A 275 10.93 11.28 -14.55
CA LYS A 275 9.78 10.37 -14.60
C LYS A 275 9.44 9.91 -13.19
N ASN A 276 8.16 9.63 -12.94
CA ASN A 276 7.70 9.11 -11.67
C ASN A 276 8.14 7.64 -11.50
N GLU A 277 9.24 7.44 -10.79
CA GLU A 277 9.69 6.12 -10.33
C GLU A 277 8.84 5.71 -9.13
N LEU A 278 8.10 4.61 -9.24
CA LEU A 278 7.15 4.22 -8.21
C LEU A 278 7.84 3.91 -6.87
N ALA A 279 9.06 3.36 -6.90
CA ALA A 279 9.87 3.14 -5.71
C ALA A 279 10.23 4.44 -4.99
N SER A 280 10.54 5.51 -5.73
CA SER A 280 10.87 6.82 -5.18
C SER A 280 9.63 7.48 -4.56
N LEU A 281 8.46 7.34 -5.19
CA LEU A 281 7.18 7.80 -4.63
C LEU A 281 6.84 7.04 -3.34
N PHE A 282 6.94 5.71 -3.36
CA PHE A 282 6.64 4.92 -2.17
C PHE A 282 7.64 5.19 -1.04
N PHE A 283 8.91 5.39 -1.35
CA PHE A 283 9.90 5.73 -0.33
C PHE A 283 9.60 7.08 0.35
N GLU A 284 9.14 8.08 -0.42
CA GLU A 284 8.63 9.34 0.16
C GLU A 284 7.44 9.09 1.08
N ARG A 285 6.49 8.27 0.62
CA ARG A 285 5.27 7.92 1.34
C ARG A 285 5.59 7.30 2.70
N VAL A 286 6.60 6.43 2.77
CA VAL A 286 6.98 5.71 4.00
C VAL A 286 7.32 6.66 5.16
N PHE A 287 7.87 7.85 4.92
CA PHE A 287 8.11 8.84 5.98
C PHE A 287 6.83 9.34 6.64
N LYS A 288 5.68 9.27 5.95
CA LYS A 288 4.36 9.65 6.48
C LYS A 288 3.65 8.46 7.15
N LEU A 289 4.06 7.23 6.88
CA LEU A 289 3.41 6.01 7.40
C LEU A 289 3.95 5.59 8.77
N ALA A 290 5.26 5.73 8.97
CA ALA A 290 5.92 5.37 10.21
C ALA A 290 5.61 6.39 11.31
N ASN A 291 5.48 5.92 12.55
CA ASN A 291 5.45 6.82 13.69
C ASN A 291 6.83 7.45 13.96
N SER A 292 6.90 8.49 14.79
CA SER A 292 8.13 9.27 15.01
C SER A 292 9.30 8.50 15.65
N ASN A 293 9.04 7.34 16.25
CA ASN A 293 10.05 6.45 16.82
C ASN A 293 10.12 5.10 16.08
N GLY A 294 9.52 5.02 14.89
CA GLY A 294 9.35 3.80 14.13
C GLY A 294 10.62 3.44 13.35
N TYR A 295 10.67 2.18 12.92
CA TYR A 295 11.75 1.65 12.10
C TYR A 295 11.26 1.45 10.67
N ILE A 296 12.09 1.82 9.71
CA ILE A 296 11.82 1.64 8.29
C ILE A 296 12.92 0.71 7.75
N ALA A 297 12.52 -0.30 6.99
CA ALA A 297 13.44 -1.15 6.24
C ALA A 297 12.92 -1.31 4.80
N GLN A 298 13.67 -0.83 3.81
CA GLN A 298 13.26 -0.86 2.41
C GLN A 298 14.35 -1.45 1.52
N VAL A 299 13.95 -2.33 0.61
CA VAL A 299 14.82 -2.78 -0.51
C VAL A 299 14.51 -1.90 -1.71
N LEU A 300 15.49 -1.12 -2.18
CA LEU A 300 15.29 -0.02 -3.13
C LEU A 300 16.25 -0.10 -4.33
N PRO A 301 15.88 0.49 -5.49
CA PRO A 301 16.81 0.70 -6.59
C PRO A 301 18.04 1.49 -6.15
N GLY A 302 19.22 1.05 -6.56
CA GLY A 302 20.47 1.78 -6.29
C GLY A 302 20.43 3.23 -6.77
N ALA A 303 19.63 3.52 -7.81
CA ALA A 303 19.36 4.86 -8.31
C ALA A 303 18.82 5.82 -7.24
N ILE A 304 18.12 5.32 -6.22
CA ILE A 304 17.64 6.14 -5.10
C ILE A 304 18.81 6.67 -4.27
N PHE A 305 19.88 5.89 -4.13
CA PHE A 305 21.04 6.22 -3.31
C PHE A 305 22.11 7.04 -4.06
N ASN A 306 22.22 6.87 -5.37
CA ASN A 306 23.28 7.51 -6.16
C ASN A 306 22.78 8.46 -7.27
N GLY A 307 21.49 8.45 -7.60
CA GLY A 307 20.88 9.23 -8.67
C GLY A 307 20.60 10.68 -8.31
N GLN A 308 20.51 11.55 -9.32
CA GLN A 308 20.18 12.97 -9.10
C GLN A 308 18.70 13.20 -8.76
N SER A 309 17.80 12.37 -9.30
CA SER A 309 16.35 12.45 -9.11
C SER A 309 15.93 12.29 -7.66
N SER A 310 16.60 11.41 -6.90
CA SER A 310 16.26 11.12 -5.50
C SER A 310 17.10 11.92 -4.51
N LYS A 311 17.71 13.04 -4.93
CA LYS A 311 18.53 13.90 -4.06
C LYS A 311 17.76 14.29 -2.80
N ASP A 312 16.56 14.83 -2.95
CA ASP A 312 15.83 15.42 -1.82
C ASP A 312 15.26 14.33 -0.89
N LEU A 313 14.93 13.14 -1.43
CA LEU A 313 14.65 11.94 -0.63
C LEU A 313 15.83 11.56 0.26
N ARG A 314 17.05 11.55 -0.28
CA ARG A 314 18.26 11.27 0.52
C ARG A 314 18.53 12.34 1.55
N MET A 315 18.32 13.62 1.21
CA MET A 315 18.49 14.70 2.18
C MET A 315 17.52 14.51 3.34
N LYS A 316 16.25 14.26 3.08
CA LYS A 316 15.25 13.97 4.13
C LYS A 316 15.66 12.77 4.98
N LEU A 317 16.06 11.65 4.36
CA LEU A 317 16.56 10.47 5.07
C LEU A 317 17.74 10.81 6.00
N LEU A 318 18.71 11.59 5.53
CA LEU A 318 19.94 11.89 6.28
C LEU A 318 19.75 12.98 7.34
N GLU A 319 18.83 13.92 7.11
CA GLU A 319 18.60 15.08 7.98
C GLU A 319 17.53 14.81 9.04
N GLU A 320 16.52 14.00 8.73
CA GLU A 320 15.36 13.77 9.60
C GLU A 320 15.29 12.34 10.18
N CYS A 321 16.11 11.41 9.72
CA CYS A 321 16.12 10.04 10.25
C CYS A 321 17.49 9.64 10.80
N ARG A 322 17.50 8.66 11.70
CA ARG A 322 18.71 7.95 12.11
C ARG A 322 18.90 6.72 11.24
N VAL A 323 19.92 6.75 10.38
CA VAL A 323 20.28 5.60 9.54
C VAL A 323 21.11 4.61 10.36
N GLU A 324 20.53 3.46 10.70
CA GLU A 324 21.25 2.38 11.41
C GLU A 324 22.11 1.54 10.45
N ALA A 325 21.60 1.29 9.24
CA ALA A 325 22.31 0.58 8.19
C ALA A 325 21.95 1.17 6.82
N LEU A 326 22.94 1.24 5.94
CA LEU A 326 22.74 1.51 4.52
C LEU A 326 23.67 0.60 3.74
N VAL A 327 23.11 -0.39 3.05
CA VAL A 327 23.87 -1.46 2.38
C VAL A 327 23.55 -1.44 0.90
N GLU A 328 24.51 -1.06 0.07
CA GLU A 328 24.41 -1.17 -1.39
C GLU A 328 25.12 -2.43 -1.90
N PHE A 329 24.51 -3.11 -2.87
CA PHE A 329 25.09 -4.28 -3.51
C PHE A 329 24.70 -4.40 -4.99
N GLU A 330 25.56 -5.06 -5.76
CA GLU A 330 25.31 -5.41 -7.16
C GLU A 330 24.75 -6.84 -7.24
N ASN A 331 23.86 -7.11 -8.19
CA ASN A 331 23.24 -8.41 -8.37
C ASN A 331 24.21 -9.50 -8.84
N LYS A 332 25.09 -10.03 -7.99
CA LYS A 332 26.02 -11.10 -8.39
C LYS A 332 25.38 -12.50 -8.40
N GLY A 333 24.23 -12.63 -9.06
CA GLY A 333 23.47 -13.88 -9.19
C GLY A 333 22.54 -14.18 -8.00
N ILE A 334 22.22 -13.17 -7.19
CA ILE A 334 21.23 -13.28 -6.11
C ILE A 334 19.84 -13.47 -6.74
N PHE A 335 19.52 -12.66 -7.75
CA PHE A 335 18.29 -12.76 -8.53
C PHE A 335 18.64 -13.14 -9.97
N HIS A 336 18.38 -14.39 -10.35
CA HIS A 336 18.78 -14.94 -11.65
C HIS A 336 18.09 -14.28 -12.85
N GLU A 337 16.90 -13.70 -12.65
CA GLU A 337 16.10 -13.07 -13.70
C GLU A 337 16.47 -11.59 -13.93
N ILE A 338 17.34 -11.03 -13.10
CA ILE A 338 17.76 -9.62 -13.15
C ILE A 338 19.21 -9.54 -13.64
N ASP A 339 19.55 -8.49 -14.42
CA ASP A 339 20.92 -8.28 -14.90
C ASP A 339 21.92 -8.30 -13.74
N SER A 340 23.04 -8.98 -13.94
CA SER A 340 24.05 -9.16 -12.88
C SER A 340 24.73 -7.87 -12.40
N ARG A 341 24.51 -6.77 -13.13
CA ARG A 341 25.04 -5.43 -12.86
C ARG A 341 24.01 -4.48 -12.25
N TYR A 342 22.81 -4.98 -11.99
CA TYR A 342 21.78 -4.17 -11.36
C TYR A 342 22.20 -3.87 -9.91
N HIS A 343 22.02 -2.62 -9.50
CA HIS A 343 22.38 -2.15 -8.16
C HIS A 343 21.13 -2.04 -7.28
N PHE A 344 21.25 -2.58 -6.07
CA PHE A 344 20.25 -2.51 -5.01
C PHE A 344 20.82 -1.73 -3.83
N GLY A 345 19.94 -1.13 -3.03
CA GLY A 345 20.29 -0.69 -1.69
C GLY A 345 19.22 -1.12 -0.69
N VAL A 346 19.66 -1.38 0.53
CA VAL A 346 18.80 -1.62 1.69
C VAL A 346 19.09 -0.54 2.71
N VAL A 347 18.03 0.12 3.16
CA VAL A 347 18.07 1.18 4.19
C VAL A 347 17.08 0.87 5.29
#